data_AF-A0A1X7TEB6-F1
#
_entry.id   AF-A0A1X7TEB6-F1
#
_cell.length_a   1.000
_cell.length_b   1.000
_cell.length_c   1.000
_cell.angle_alpha   90.00
_cell.angle_beta   90.00
_cell.angle_gamma   90.00
#
_symmetry.space_group_name_H-M   'P 1'
#
loop_
_entity.id
_entity.type
_entity.pdbx_description
1 polymer ?
#
loop_
_entity_poly.entity_id
_entity_poly.type
_entity_poly.pdbx_seq_one_letter_code
_entity_poly.pdbx_strand_id
1 'polypeptide(L)'
;MFPVQLIDLYMSKLPKNPKASYMQPMQRIDSDPTRPWYQITPIGVNTLKNMMAKMSELAGLSNRYTNHSLRATACTRMFNAGIPKKIIAEFSGHRSSKGLQKYEHTSTHTSYKGGWVGNKRRKNQEIRCTADLKFSKLYYKKYNYSILHVN
;
A
#
# COMPACT_ATOMS: atom_id res chain seq x y z
N MET A 1 -9.38 -6.83 -13.94
CA MET A 1 -9.08 -7.48 -12.65
C MET A 1 -8.98 -6.40 -11.58
N PHE A 2 -9.82 -6.47 -10.54
CA PHE A 2 -9.84 -5.45 -9.50
C PHE A 2 -8.79 -5.76 -8.41
N PRO A 3 -8.17 -4.74 -7.78
CA PRO A 3 -7.13 -4.95 -6.77
C PRO A 3 -7.54 -5.87 -5.60
N VAL A 4 -8.81 -5.85 -5.21
CA VAL A 4 -9.36 -6.69 -4.13
C VAL A 4 -9.34 -8.16 -4.52
N GLN A 5 -9.81 -8.48 -5.74
CA GLN A 5 -9.83 -9.85 -6.25
C GLN A 5 -8.42 -10.46 -6.34
N LEU A 6 -7.41 -9.63 -6.64
CA LEU A 6 -6.01 -10.07 -6.66
C LEU A 6 -5.52 -10.49 -5.28
N ILE A 7 -5.88 -9.73 -4.24
CA ILE A 7 -5.49 -10.04 -2.86
C ILE A 7 -6.23 -11.28 -2.36
N ASP A 8 -7.53 -11.38 -2.64
CA ASP A 8 -8.32 -12.56 -2.27
C ASP A 8 -7.76 -13.83 -2.94
N LEU A 9 -7.40 -13.73 -4.24
CA LEU A 9 -6.73 -14.82 -4.95
C LEU A 9 -5.39 -15.17 -4.29
N TYR A 10 -4.56 -14.18 -3.99
CA TYR A 10 -3.28 -14.39 -3.32
C TYR A 10 -3.46 -15.15 -1.99
N MET A 11 -4.37 -14.68 -1.15
CA MET A 11 -4.65 -15.27 0.16
C MET A 11 -5.21 -16.70 0.03
N SER A 12 -6.02 -16.98 -0.99
CA SER A 12 -6.55 -18.33 -1.24
C SER A 12 -5.47 -19.35 -1.64
N LYS A 13 -4.32 -18.88 -2.13
CA LYS A 13 -3.21 -19.73 -2.60
C LYS A 13 -2.05 -19.81 -1.61
N LEU A 14 -2.16 -19.17 -0.45
CA LEU A 14 -1.20 -19.30 0.63
C LEU A 14 -1.26 -20.70 1.29
N PRO A 15 -0.15 -21.16 1.89
CA PRO A 15 -0.17 -22.36 2.72
C PRO A 15 -1.08 -22.16 3.93
N LYS A 16 -1.63 -23.25 4.49
CA LYS A 16 -2.60 -23.24 5.61
C LYS A 16 -2.15 -22.46 6.84
N ASN A 17 -0.84 -22.34 7.08
CA ASN A 17 -0.29 -21.56 8.19
C ASN A 17 0.90 -20.70 7.70
N PRO A 18 0.63 -19.49 7.17
CA PRO A 18 1.67 -18.64 6.65
C PRO A 18 2.42 -17.93 7.80
N LYS A 19 3.74 -18.14 7.85
CA LYS A 19 4.67 -17.44 8.76
C LYS A 19 4.80 -15.92 8.52
N ALA A 20 4.41 -15.41 7.36
CA ALA A 20 4.49 -14.00 7.00
C ALA A 20 3.46 -13.64 5.92
N SER A 21 3.21 -12.34 5.75
CA SER A 21 2.27 -11.84 4.74
C SER A 21 2.76 -12.01 3.29
N TYR A 22 4.07 -12.12 3.07
CA TYR A 22 4.67 -12.30 1.74
C TYR A 22 5.53 -13.56 1.70
N MET A 23 5.04 -14.56 0.98
CA MET A 23 5.66 -15.87 0.84
C MET A 23 6.37 -16.06 -0.50
N GLN A 24 7.41 -16.90 -0.51
CA GLN A 24 8.12 -17.21 -1.75
C GLN A 24 7.24 -18.05 -2.68
N PRO A 25 7.19 -17.73 -3.98
CA PRO A 25 6.47 -18.56 -4.94
C PRO A 25 7.15 -19.93 -5.05
N MET A 26 6.36 -20.98 -5.31
CA MET A 26 6.93 -22.26 -5.73
C MET A 26 7.60 -22.11 -7.10
N GLN A 27 8.70 -22.84 -7.31
CA GLN A 27 9.36 -22.87 -8.62
C GLN A 27 8.49 -23.53 -9.70
N ARG A 28 7.61 -24.44 -9.29
CA ARG A 28 6.62 -25.10 -10.14
C ARG A 28 5.27 -25.03 -9.44
N ILE A 29 4.27 -24.50 -10.14
CA ILE A 29 2.89 -24.48 -9.68
C ILE A 29 2.27 -25.82 -10.07
N ASP A 30 1.65 -26.49 -9.10
CA ASP A 30 0.94 -27.74 -9.33
C ASP A 30 -0.32 -27.51 -10.17
N SER A 31 -0.70 -28.49 -11.00
CA SER A 31 -1.93 -28.44 -11.78
C SER A 31 -3.16 -28.60 -10.89
N ASP A 32 -3.02 -29.21 -9.71
CA ASP A 32 -4.09 -29.33 -8.73
C ASP A 32 -4.44 -27.95 -8.12
N PRO A 33 -5.68 -27.45 -8.31
CA PRO A 33 -6.09 -26.13 -7.82
C PRO A 33 -6.16 -26.04 -6.29
N THR A 34 -6.17 -27.17 -5.58
CA THR A 34 -6.21 -27.22 -4.11
C THR A 34 -4.84 -27.02 -3.46
N ARG A 35 -3.76 -27.17 -4.24
CA ARG A 35 -2.39 -27.01 -3.75
C ARG A 35 -1.99 -25.54 -3.69
N PRO A 36 -1.19 -25.15 -2.66
CA PRO A 36 -0.72 -23.78 -2.52
C PRO A 36 0.26 -23.41 -3.64
N TRP A 37 0.26 -22.15 -4.05
CA TRP A 37 1.22 -21.63 -5.03
C TRP A 37 2.50 -21.08 -4.38
N TYR A 38 2.47 -20.92 -3.07
CA TYR A 38 3.54 -20.34 -2.29
C TYR A 38 4.10 -21.34 -1.28
N GLN A 39 5.40 -21.23 -1.05
CA GLN A 39 6.10 -21.97 -0.01
C GLN A 39 5.77 -21.40 1.38
N ILE A 40 6.04 -22.18 2.43
CA ILE A 40 5.93 -21.68 3.81
C ILE A 40 7.05 -20.68 4.18
N THR A 41 8.06 -20.55 3.32
CA THR A 41 9.22 -19.68 3.51
C THR A 41 8.88 -18.24 3.13
N PRO A 42 9.14 -17.26 4.01
CA PRO A 42 8.90 -15.86 3.70
C PRO A 42 9.89 -15.33 2.66
N ILE A 43 9.47 -14.29 1.92
CA ILE A 43 10.39 -13.54 1.07
C ILE A 43 11.36 -12.75 1.96
N GLY A 44 12.66 -12.80 1.63
CA GLY A 44 13.68 -12.07 2.37
C GLY A 44 13.48 -10.55 2.32
N VAL A 45 13.86 -9.87 3.41
CA VAL A 45 13.68 -8.41 3.57
C VAL A 45 14.35 -7.60 2.47
N ASN A 46 15.52 -8.03 1.98
CA ASN A 46 16.24 -7.36 0.89
C ASN A 46 15.49 -7.49 -0.44
N THR A 47 14.92 -8.66 -0.71
CA THR A 47 14.10 -8.90 -1.90
C THR A 47 12.84 -8.05 -1.87
N LEU A 48 12.12 -8.03 -0.74
CA LEU A 48 10.94 -7.17 -0.56
C LEU A 48 11.27 -5.67 -0.71
N LYS A 49 12.40 -5.23 -0.17
CA LYS A 49 12.88 -3.84 -0.26
C LYS A 49 13.10 -3.40 -1.72
N ASN A 50 13.58 -4.30 -2.56
CA ASN A 50 13.95 -4.03 -3.95
C ASN A 50 12.85 -4.39 -4.97
N MET A 51 11.80 -5.09 -4.55
CA MET A 51 10.77 -5.61 -5.46
C MET A 51 10.10 -4.51 -6.30
N MET A 52 9.67 -3.41 -5.68
CA MET A 52 9.04 -2.30 -6.41
C MET A 52 9.97 -1.64 -7.42
N ALA A 53 11.25 -1.49 -7.08
CA ALA A 53 12.25 -0.92 -7.98
C ALA A 53 12.36 -1.78 -9.23
N LYS A 54 12.58 -3.08 -9.04
CA LYS A 54 12.68 -4.05 -10.13
C LYS A 54 11.41 -4.08 -10.99
N MET A 55 10.22 -4.09 -10.38
CA MET A 55 8.96 -4.09 -11.12
C MET A 55 8.78 -2.80 -11.94
N SER A 56 9.14 -1.64 -11.39
CA SER A 56 9.02 -0.37 -12.11
C SER A 56 9.95 -0.28 -13.33
N GLU A 57 11.16 -0.82 -13.21
CA GLU A 57 12.14 -0.89 -14.30
C GLU A 57 11.67 -1.85 -15.39
N LEU A 58 11.25 -3.06 -15.00
CA LEU A 58 10.75 -4.07 -15.94
C LEU A 58 9.49 -3.61 -16.68
N ALA A 59 8.64 -2.83 -16.03
CA ALA A 59 7.45 -2.25 -16.64
C ALA A 59 7.75 -1.01 -17.51
N GLY A 60 9.00 -0.55 -17.58
CA GLY A 60 9.40 0.62 -18.36
C GLY A 60 8.74 1.92 -17.91
N LEU A 61 8.46 2.06 -16.61
CA LEU A 61 7.83 3.27 -16.10
C LEU A 61 8.76 4.48 -16.20
N SER A 62 8.17 5.68 -16.24
CA SER A 62 8.92 6.94 -16.38
C SER A 62 9.95 7.21 -15.29
N ASN A 63 9.77 6.60 -14.11
CA ASN A 63 10.68 6.73 -12.98
C ASN A 63 10.87 5.38 -12.30
N ARG A 64 12.03 5.24 -11.65
CA ARG A 64 12.33 4.11 -10.77
C ARG A 64 11.61 4.26 -9.43
N TYR A 65 10.49 3.56 -9.24
CA TYR A 65 9.70 3.66 -8.02
C TYR A 65 10.21 2.70 -6.94
N THR A 66 10.35 3.17 -5.70
CA THR A 66 10.74 2.33 -4.55
C THR A 66 9.61 2.17 -3.56
N ASN A 67 9.77 1.25 -2.60
CA ASN A 67 8.91 1.19 -1.42
C ASN A 67 8.87 2.52 -0.65
N HIS A 68 9.96 3.30 -0.69
CA HIS A 68 9.99 4.64 -0.11
C HIS A 68 9.10 5.62 -0.90
N SER A 69 9.14 5.56 -2.24
CA SER A 69 8.26 6.36 -3.11
C SER A 69 6.79 6.07 -2.83
N LEU A 70 6.41 4.80 -2.72
CA LEU A 70 5.04 4.40 -2.38
C LEU A 70 4.61 4.92 -1.00
N ARG A 71 5.48 4.78 0.01
CA ARG A 71 5.23 5.30 1.37
C ARG A 71 5.03 6.81 1.34
N ALA A 72 5.86 7.53 0.59
CA ALA A 72 5.74 8.98 0.43
C ALA A 72 4.37 9.36 -0.16
N THR A 73 3.99 8.74 -1.27
CA THR A 73 2.68 8.97 -1.90
C THR A 73 1.52 8.65 -0.94
N ALA A 74 1.59 7.55 -0.19
CA ALA A 74 0.56 7.19 0.79
C ALA A 74 0.45 8.23 1.92
N CYS A 75 1.59 8.62 2.53
CA CYS A 75 1.64 9.66 3.57
C CYS A 75 1.05 10.98 3.07
N THR A 76 1.49 11.48 1.92
CA THR A 76 0.98 12.72 1.33
C THR A 76 -0.52 12.65 1.05
N ARG A 77 -1.03 11.52 0.52
CA ARG A 77 -2.48 11.35 0.31
C ARG A 77 -3.25 11.36 1.62
N MET A 78 -2.73 10.74 2.69
CA MET A 78 -3.36 10.76 4.00
C MET A 78 -3.37 12.18 4.60
N PHE A 79 -2.30 12.96 4.42
CA PHE A 79 -2.27 14.37 4.80
C PHE A 79 -3.30 15.21 4.06
N ASN A 80 -3.36 15.06 2.73
CA ASN A 80 -4.33 15.78 1.90
C ASN A 80 -5.78 15.39 2.23
N ALA A 81 -5.99 14.20 2.78
CA ALA A 81 -7.29 13.74 3.29
C ALA A 81 -7.59 14.23 4.72
N GLY A 82 -6.70 15.01 5.34
CA GLY A 82 -6.85 15.55 6.69
C GLY A 82 -6.68 14.51 7.80
N ILE A 83 -6.04 13.36 7.53
CA ILE A 83 -5.82 12.34 8.57
C ILE A 83 -4.82 12.87 9.60
N PRO A 84 -5.11 12.71 10.91
CA PRO A 84 -4.21 13.17 11.96
C PRO A 84 -2.79 12.59 11.83
N LYS A 85 -1.79 13.47 12.02
CA LYS A 85 -0.35 13.14 11.98
C LYS A 85 0.02 11.88 12.78
N LYS A 86 -0.58 11.70 13.94
CA LYS A 86 -0.33 10.54 14.83
C LYS A 86 -0.69 9.21 14.14
N ILE A 87 -1.85 9.15 13.49
CA ILE A 87 -2.33 7.97 12.77
C ILE A 87 -1.45 7.68 11.55
N ILE A 88 -1.05 8.73 10.83
CA ILE A 88 -0.15 8.58 9.68
C ILE A 88 1.23 8.09 10.14
N ALA A 89 1.76 8.60 11.25
CA ALA A 89 3.05 8.19 11.81
C ALA A 89 3.03 6.70 12.21
N GLU A 90 1.96 6.27 12.87
CA GLU A 90 1.72 4.87 13.22
C GLU A 90 1.64 3.98 11.98
N PHE A 91 0.79 4.34 11.00
CA PHE A 91 0.64 3.60 9.74
C PHE A 91 1.95 3.47 8.96
N SER A 92 2.73 4.55 8.91
CA SER A 92 3.96 4.59 8.11
C SER A 92 5.20 4.07 8.86
N GLY A 93 5.08 3.77 10.15
CA GLY A 93 6.17 3.32 11.01
C GLY A 93 7.16 4.43 11.42
N HIS A 94 6.77 5.70 11.34
CA HIS A 94 7.63 6.81 11.78
C HIS A 94 7.59 6.96 13.31
N ARG A 95 8.76 6.89 13.95
CA ARG A 95 8.91 7.11 15.40
C ARG A 95 8.76 8.58 15.81
N SER A 96 8.99 9.51 14.88
CA SER A 96 8.88 10.94 15.14
C SER A 96 8.03 11.66 14.10
N SER A 97 7.25 12.64 14.57
CA SER A 97 6.41 13.49 13.71
C SER A 97 7.24 14.41 12.80
N LYS A 98 8.50 14.72 13.17
CA LYS A 98 9.42 15.56 12.37
C LYS A 98 9.73 14.94 11.01
N GLY A 99 9.96 13.61 10.95
CA GLY A 99 10.19 12.92 9.68
C GLY A 99 8.99 12.98 8.72
N LEU A 100 7.80 13.15 9.30
CA LEU A 100 6.53 13.14 8.59
C LEU A 100 6.17 14.50 7.98
N GLN A 101 6.68 15.60 8.53
CA GLN A 101 6.45 16.97 8.02
C GLN A 101 6.85 17.13 6.54
N LYS A 102 7.82 16.35 6.06
CA LYS A 102 8.24 16.35 4.65
C LYS A 102 7.11 15.99 3.68
N TYR A 103 6.09 15.26 4.14
CA TYR A 103 4.95 14.83 3.31
C TYR A 103 3.74 15.75 3.43
N GLU A 104 3.73 16.68 4.40
CA GLU A 104 2.64 17.63 4.66
C GLU A 104 2.55 18.71 3.57
N HIS A 105 3.68 19.04 2.94
CA HIS A 105 3.78 20.11 1.92
C HIS A 105 3.84 19.60 0.49
N THR A 106 3.83 18.29 0.25
CA THR A 106 3.91 17.73 -1.11
C THR A 106 2.55 17.74 -1.80
N SER A 107 1.85 18.87 -1.80
CA SER A 107 0.67 19.10 -2.64
C SER A 107 1.04 19.72 -4.00
N THR A 108 2.26 19.47 -4.48
CA THR A 108 2.72 19.97 -5.77
C THR A 108 2.88 18.81 -6.74
N HIS A 109 1.79 18.46 -7.41
CA HIS A 109 1.95 17.82 -8.71
C HIS A 109 2.39 18.93 -9.68
N THR A 110 3.54 18.73 -10.31
CA THR A 110 4.00 19.45 -11.50
C THR A 110 4.55 20.86 -11.27
N SER A 111 5.81 21.07 -11.68
CA SER A 111 6.32 22.38 -12.09
C SER A 111 5.45 22.91 -13.25
N TYR A 112 4.35 23.58 -12.96
CA TYR A 112 3.62 24.38 -13.93
C TYR A 112 3.40 25.76 -13.33
N LYS A 113 3.99 26.78 -13.98
CA LYS A 113 3.76 28.19 -13.69
C LYS A 113 2.30 28.51 -14.01
N GLY A 114 1.56 29.08 -13.08
CA GLY A 114 0.27 29.72 -13.39
C GLY A 114 -0.70 29.85 -12.21
N GLY A 115 -0.87 31.08 -11.74
CA GLY A 115 -2.13 31.73 -11.35
C GLY A 115 -3.15 30.99 -10.48
N TRP A 116 -3.39 31.53 -9.29
CA TRP A 116 -4.59 31.28 -8.47
C TRP A 116 -5.88 31.60 -9.24
N VAL A 117 -6.75 30.61 -9.45
CA VAL A 117 -8.18 30.84 -9.73
C VAL A 117 -9.01 29.80 -8.96
N GLY A 118 -9.94 30.31 -8.15
CA GLY A 118 -10.67 29.54 -7.15
C GLY A 118 -11.81 28.65 -7.66
N ASN A 119 -12.20 27.75 -6.75
CA ASN A 119 -13.57 27.31 -6.45
C ASN A 119 -14.40 26.55 -7.52
N LYS A 120 -14.32 25.20 -7.49
CA LYS A 120 -15.43 24.27 -7.83
C LYS A 120 -15.16 22.79 -7.47
N ARG A 121 -13.93 22.41 -7.13
CA ARG A 121 -13.49 21.01 -6.92
C ARG A 121 -13.75 20.39 -5.53
N ARG A 122 -14.25 21.15 -4.52
CA ARG A 122 -14.41 20.62 -3.15
C ARG A 122 -15.47 19.53 -3.01
N LYS A 123 -16.62 19.64 -3.69
CA LYS A 123 -17.73 18.68 -3.51
C LYS A 123 -17.49 17.29 -4.14
N ASN A 124 -16.78 17.20 -5.26
CA ASN A 124 -16.49 15.91 -5.92
C ASN A 124 -15.35 15.12 -5.27
N GLN A 125 -14.48 15.78 -4.50
CA GLN A 125 -13.39 15.12 -3.79
C GLN A 125 -13.86 14.51 -2.46
N GLU A 126 -14.83 15.13 -1.78
CA GLU A 126 -15.46 14.60 -0.57
C GLU A 126 -16.18 13.25 -0.81
N ILE A 127 -16.80 13.06 -1.98
CA ILE A 127 -17.51 11.81 -2.34
C ILE A 127 -16.52 10.66 -2.61
N ARG A 128 -15.34 10.94 -3.20
CA ARG A 128 -14.30 9.91 -3.44
C ARG A 128 -13.52 9.57 -2.17
N CYS A 129 -13.19 10.55 -1.33
CA CYS A 129 -12.46 10.33 -0.08
C CYS A 129 -13.29 9.54 0.95
N THR A 130 -14.61 9.73 0.99
CA THR A 130 -15.48 8.97 1.91
C THR A 130 -15.63 7.50 1.52
N ALA A 131 -15.63 7.17 0.23
CA ALA A 131 -15.60 5.79 -0.25
C ALA A 131 -14.26 5.09 0.07
N ASP A 132 -13.12 5.77 -0.15
CA ASP A 132 -11.78 5.25 0.18
C ASP A 132 -11.59 5.06 1.71
N LEU A 133 -12.14 5.97 2.54
CA LEU A 133 -12.10 5.86 4.01
C LEU A 133 -13.00 4.75 4.54
N LYS A 134 -14.18 4.54 3.94
CA LYS A 134 -15.05 3.39 4.26
C LYS A 134 -14.39 2.08 3.87
N PHE A 135 -13.73 2.02 2.70
CA PHE A 135 -12.98 0.85 2.25
C PHE A 135 -11.82 0.52 3.18
N SER A 136 -11.00 1.52 3.54
CA SER A 136 -9.92 1.39 4.52
C SER A 136 -10.45 0.91 5.87
N LYS A 137 -11.49 1.53 6.43
CA LYS A 137 -12.07 1.12 7.73
C LYS A 137 -12.67 -0.29 7.70
N LEU A 138 -13.34 -0.70 6.62
CA LEU A 138 -13.90 -2.05 6.46
C LEU A 138 -12.80 -3.10 6.29
N TYR A 139 -11.73 -2.78 5.55
CA TYR A 139 -10.58 -3.66 5.37
C TYR A 139 -9.81 -3.83 6.69
N TYR A 140 -9.53 -2.72 7.39
CA TYR A 140 -8.89 -2.77 8.72
C TYR A 140 -9.74 -3.52 9.76
N LYS A 141 -11.08 -3.39 9.73
CA LYS A 141 -11.96 -4.12 10.65
C LYS A 141 -12.04 -5.62 10.33
N LYS A 142 -11.93 -6.01 9.06
CA LYS A 142 -12.02 -7.41 8.60
C LYS A 142 -10.73 -8.22 8.84
N TYR A 143 -9.55 -7.60 8.71
CA TYR A 143 -8.27 -8.33 8.73
C TYR A 143 -7.43 -8.14 10.01
N ASN A 144 -7.84 -7.30 10.97
CA ASN A 144 -7.09 -7.05 12.21
C ASN A 144 -7.57 -7.88 13.43
N TYR A 145 -8.51 -8.82 13.24
CA TYR A 145 -8.79 -9.88 14.24
C TYR A 145 -7.87 -11.09 14.10
N SER A 146 -7.15 -11.24 12.99
CA SER A 146 -6.33 -12.44 12.71
C SER A 146 -4.82 -12.23 12.86
N ILE A 147 -4.35 -10.98 13.04
CA ILE A 147 -2.91 -10.63 13.07
C ILE A 147 -2.41 -10.35 14.51
N LEU A 148 -3.31 -10.30 15.49
CA LEU A 148 -2.98 -10.05 16.90
C LEU A 148 -3.05 -11.30 17.81
N HIS A 149 -3.17 -12.52 17.25
CA HIS A 149 -3.15 -13.78 18.01
C HIS A 149 -2.04 -14.72 17.55
N VAL A 150 -0.82 -14.20 17.45
CA VAL A 150 0.38 -15.04 17.45
C VAL A 150 1.38 -14.39 18.41
N ASN A 151 1.17 -14.61 19.70
CA ASN A 151 2.24 -14.60 20.71
C ASN A 151 2.84 -15.99 20.77
#